data_AF-A0A819H6E8-F1
#
_entry.id   AF-A0A819H6E8-F1
#
_cell.length_a   1.000
_cell.length_b   1.000
_cell.length_c   1.000
_cell.angle_alpha   90.00
_cell.angle_beta   90.00
_cell.angle_gamma   90.00
#
_symmetry.space_group_name_H-M   'P 1'
#
loop_
_entity.id
_entity.type
_entity.pdbx_description
1 polymer ?
#
loop_
_entity_poly.entity_id
_entity_poly.type
_entity_poly.pdbx_seq_one_letter_code
_entity_poly.pdbx_strand_id
1 'polypeptide(L)'
;MQQILHRDVKPANMLIDNHARVKLCDFGVCCSLLNTGILKGTLAYLPPMYEDGAIQNDMWALGISLLEIISGEHPFTRWDPYELPFKILRWEPTIPTIISDHMQKLISHL
;
A
#
# COMPACT_ATOMS: atom_id res chain seq x y z
N MET A 1 1.43 -13.73 -19.17
CA MET A 1 1.78 -12.82 -18.06
C MET A 1 1.76 -13.62 -16.78
N GLN A 2 2.82 -13.57 -15.97
CA GLN A 2 2.81 -14.23 -14.67
C GLN A 2 1.87 -13.44 -13.74
N GLN A 3 0.96 -14.15 -13.10
CA GLN A 3 -0.03 -13.61 -12.18
C GLN A 3 0.58 -13.62 -10.77
N ILE A 4 1.46 -12.65 -10.48
CA ILE A 4 2.20 -12.54 -9.22
C ILE A 4 1.69 -11.35 -8.42
N LEU A 5 1.41 -11.59 -7.13
CA LEU A 5 1.18 -10.58 -6.11
C LEU A 5 2.49 -10.25 -5.39
N HIS A 6 2.73 -8.98 -5.14
CA HIS A 6 3.89 -8.53 -4.38
C HIS A 6 3.69 -8.71 -2.87
N ARG A 7 2.51 -8.33 -2.35
CA ARG A 7 2.09 -8.41 -0.93
C ARG A 7 2.90 -7.57 0.06
N ASP A 8 3.76 -6.67 -0.42
CA ASP A 8 4.52 -5.73 0.43
C ASP A 8 4.88 -4.46 -0.34
N VAL A 9 3.90 -3.92 -1.07
CA VAL A 9 4.05 -2.64 -1.79
C VAL A 9 4.10 -1.51 -0.76
N LYS A 10 5.25 -0.84 -0.67
CA LYS A 10 5.49 0.29 0.23
C LYS A 10 6.67 1.13 -0.28
N PRO A 11 6.83 2.40 0.14
CA PRO A 11 7.94 3.24 -0.33
C PRO A 11 9.33 2.63 -0.12
N ALA A 12 9.54 1.91 0.99
CA ALA A 12 10.81 1.23 1.27
C ALA A 12 11.17 0.13 0.24
N ASN A 13 10.19 -0.39 -0.50
CA ASN A 13 10.35 -1.39 -1.56
C ASN A 13 10.26 -0.77 -2.97
N MET A 14 10.26 0.57 -3.08
CA MET A 14 10.25 1.32 -4.34
C MET A 14 11.59 2.02 -4.53
N LEU A 15 12.45 1.45 -5.37
CA LEU A 15 13.72 2.05 -5.75
C LEU A 15 13.53 3.03 -6.90
N ILE A 16 14.36 4.07 -6.97
CA ILE A 16 14.40 5.01 -8.08
C ILE A 16 15.74 4.82 -8.80
N ASP A 17 15.68 4.53 -10.10
CA ASP A 17 16.89 4.43 -10.91
C ASP A 17 17.39 5.79 -11.42
N ASN A 18 18.54 5.78 -12.09
CA ASN A 18 19.23 6.96 -12.62
C ASN A 18 18.41 7.73 -13.67
N HIS A 19 17.30 7.16 -14.14
CA HIS A 19 16.38 7.75 -15.12
C HIS A 19 15.04 8.13 -14.48
N ALA A 20 15.00 8.25 -13.14
CA ALA A 20 13.80 8.56 -12.36
C ALA A 20 12.65 7.54 -12.56
N ARG A 21 12.97 6.29 -12.89
CA ARG A 21 11.96 5.23 -13.00
C ARG A 21 11.85 4.48 -11.68
N VAL A 22 10.62 4.24 -11.25
CA VAL A 22 10.34 3.40 -10.08
C VAL A 22 10.58 1.92 -10.43
N LYS A 23 11.27 1.20 -9.55
CA LYS A 23 11.53 -0.23 -9.61
C LYS A 23 11.10 -0.86 -8.28
N LEU A 24 10.17 -1.81 -8.34
CA LEU A 24 9.84 -2.60 -7.15
C LEU A 24 10.98 -3.57 -6.82
N CYS A 25 11.27 -3.71 -5.53
CA CYS A 25 12.23 -4.67 -5.00
C CYS A 25 11.61 -5.47 -3.85
N ASP A 26 12.37 -6.44 -3.32
CA ASP A 26 11.95 -7.32 -2.22
C ASP A 26 10.69 -8.17 -2.52
N PHE A 27 10.88 -9.18 -3.37
CA PHE A 27 9.87 -10.19 -3.70
C PHE A 27 9.86 -11.34 -2.68
N GLY A 28 10.46 -11.20 -1.50
CA GLY A 28 10.60 -12.28 -0.51
C GLY A 28 9.27 -12.84 0.01
N VAL A 29 8.21 -12.05 -0.10
CA VAL A 29 6.84 -12.44 0.24
C VAL A 29 5.92 -12.50 -0.97
N CYS A 30 6.41 -12.48 -2.21
CA CYS A 30 5.54 -12.58 -3.37
C CYS A 30 4.84 -13.96 -3.45
N CYS A 31 3.70 -14.03 -4.13
CA CYS A 31 3.06 -15.31 -4.44
C CYS A 31 2.35 -15.28 -5.80
N SER A 32 2.15 -16.46 -6.38
CA SER A 32 1.20 -16.61 -7.48
C SER A 32 -0.23 -16.47 -6.93
N LEU A 33 -1.16 -15.94 -7.72
CA LEU A 33 -2.59 -15.89 -7.38
C LEU A 33 -3.16 -17.26 -6.95
N LEU A 34 -2.52 -18.36 -7.37
CA LEU A 34 -2.95 -19.73 -7.10
C LEU A 34 -2.39 -20.35 -5.81
N ASN A 35 -1.51 -19.65 -5.06
CA ASN A 35 -0.86 -20.21 -3.87
C ASN A 35 -0.99 -19.27 -2.66
N THR A 36 -2.07 -19.52 -1.93
CA THR A 36 -2.76 -18.66 -0.95
C THR A 36 -2.30 -18.98 0.47
N GLY A 37 -1.05 -18.60 0.76
CA GLY A 37 -0.44 -18.79 2.06
C GLY A 37 -0.88 -17.76 3.11
N ILE A 38 -0.39 -17.92 4.34
CA ILE A 38 -0.61 -17.03 5.49
C ILE A 38 -0.41 -15.55 5.12
N LEU A 39 -1.20 -14.66 5.74
CA LEU A 39 -1.04 -13.20 5.67
C LEU A 39 0.43 -12.80 5.85
N LYS A 40 0.98 -12.10 4.85
CA LYS A 40 2.34 -11.54 4.86
C LYS A 40 2.30 -10.08 4.43
N GLY A 41 3.36 -9.36 4.77
CA GLY A 41 3.53 -7.95 4.43
C GLY A 41 3.58 -7.07 5.67
N THR A 42 3.61 -5.77 5.44
CA THR A 42 3.70 -4.76 6.48
C THR A 42 2.31 -4.30 6.90
N LEU A 43 1.95 -4.48 8.18
CA LEU A 43 0.60 -4.22 8.72
C LEU A 43 0.03 -2.84 8.35
N ALA A 44 0.87 -1.81 8.33
CA ALA A 44 0.49 -0.42 8.01
C ALA A 44 -0.04 -0.23 6.58
N TYR A 45 0.29 -1.14 5.66
CA TYR A 45 -0.12 -1.09 4.26
C TYR A 45 -1.15 -2.17 3.90
N LEU A 46 -1.64 -2.93 4.88
CA LEU A 46 -2.68 -3.94 4.64
C LEU A 46 -4.06 -3.29 4.53
N PRO A 47 -4.94 -3.82 3.67
CA PRO A 47 -6.33 -3.39 3.60
C PRO A 47 -7.12 -3.78 4.86
N PRO A 48 -8.26 -3.13 5.13
CA PRO A 48 -9.16 -3.49 6.24
C PRO A 48 -9.68 -4.92 6.12
N MET A 49 -9.89 -5.38 4.89
CA MET A 49 -10.27 -6.73 4.55
C MET A 49 -9.23 -7.28 3.59
N TYR A 50 -8.42 -8.22 4.08
CA TYR A 50 -7.44 -8.92 3.26
C TYR A 50 -8.09 -10.12 2.60
N GLU A 51 -8.04 -10.17 1.27
CA GLU A 51 -8.51 -11.32 0.49
C GLU A 51 -7.34 -12.06 -0.14
N ASP A 52 -7.24 -13.36 0.06
CA ASP A 52 -6.13 -14.11 -0.49
C ASP A 52 -6.21 -14.22 -2.01
N GLY A 53 -5.06 -14.12 -2.67
CA GLY A 53 -5.03 -14.08 -4.13
C GLY A 53 -5.66 -12.81 -4.74
N ALA A 54 -5.90 -11.75 -3.98
CA ALA A 54 -6.50 -10.52 -4.51
C ALA A 54 -5.45 -9.46 -4.90
N ILE A 55 -5.51 -8.99 -6.15
CA ILE A 55 -4.71 -7.87 -6.65
C ILE A 55 -5.07 -6.57 -5.90
N GLN A 56 -6.29 -6.49 -5.39
CA GLN A 56 -6.83 -5.38 -4.61
C GLN A 56 -5.98 -5.08 -3.37
N ASN A 57 -5.31 -6.08 -2.79
CA ASN A 57 -4.40 -5.84 -1.66
C ASN A 57 -3.18 -4.99 -2.07
N ASP A 58 -2.59 -5.28 -3.24
CA ASP A 58 -1.45 -4.51 -3.75
C ASP A 58 -1.89 -3.12 -4.24
N MET A 59 -3.12 -2.99 -4.77
CA MET A 59 -3.72 -1.70 -5.16
C MET A 59 -3.95 -0.80 -3.95
N TRP A 60 -4.51 -1.35 -2.88
CA TRP A 60 -4.66 -0.63 -1.61
C TRP A 60 -3.32 -0.15 -1.07
N ALA A 61 -2.33 -1.07 -1.00
CA ALA A 61 -1.00 -0.77 -0.51
C ALA A 61 -0.31 0.31 -1.35
N LEU A 62 -0.54 0.34 -2.67
CA LEU A 62 -0.11 1.42 -3.55
C LEU A 62 -0.78 2.75 -3.20
N GLY A 63 -2.10 2.77 -2.94
CA GLY A 63 -2.82 3.97 -2.50
C GLY A 63 -2.24 4.57 -1.22
N ILE A 64 -1.98 3.73 -0.21
CA ILE A 64 -1.33 4.14 1.05
C ILE A 64 0.10 4.66 0.80
N SER A 65 0.87 3.98 -0.07
CA SER A 65 2.23 4.39 -0.44
C SER A 65 2.24 5.78 -1.09
N LEU A 66 1.29 6.05 -1.99
CA LEU A 66 1.18 7.35 -2.66
C LEU A 66 0.85 8.46 -1.66
N LEU A 67 -0.11 8.21 -0.76
CA LEU A 67 -0.45 9.16 0.30
C LEU A 67 0.79 9.51 1.13
N GLU A 68 1.54 8.51 1.59
CA GLU A 68 2.77 8.70 2.37
C GLU A 68 3.86 9.46 1.61
N ILE A 69 4.07 9.14 0.33
CA ILE A 69 5.07 9.83 -0.50
C ILE A 69 4.71 11.32 -0.66
N ILE A 70 3.44 11.63 -0.82
CA ILE A 70 2.99 13.01 -1.05
C ILE A 70 2.97 13.83 0.24
N SER A 71 2.57 13.22 1.36
CA SER A 71 2.53 13.87 2.67
C SER A 71 3.91 13.96 3.33
N GLY A 72 4.84 13.05 3.00
CA GLY A 72 6.08 12.82 3.75
C GLY A 72 5.87 12.05 5.06
N GLU A 73 4.63 11.67 5.40
CA GLU A 73 4.28 10.94 6.62
C GLU A 73 3.17 9.91 6.35
N HIS A 74 3.25 8.72 6.95
CA HIS A 74 2.24 7.69 6.76
C HIS A 74 0.81 8.20 7.08
N PRO A 75 -0.22 7.96 6.23
CA PRO A 75 -1.53 8.60 6.39
C PRO A 75 -2.23 8.30 7.73
N PHE A 76 -1.88 7.17 8.36
CA PHE A 76 -2.36 6.82 9.70
C PHE A 76 -1.33 7.14 10.80
N THR A 77 -0.70 8.33 10.75
CA THR A 77 0.34 8.82 11.68
C THR A 77 -0.01 8.68 13.17
N ARG A 78 1.03 8.58 14.02
CA ARG A 78 0.96 8.32 15.49
C ARG A 78 0.25 7.01 15.80
N TRP A 79 0.73 5.95 15.17
CA TRP A 79 0.15 4.62 15.23
C TRP A 79 0.64 3.91 16.49
N ASP A 80 -0.30 3.66 17.40
CA ASP A 80 -0.24 2.49 18.25
C ASP A 80 -0.59 1.27 17.35
N PRO A 81 0.22 0.22 17.29
CA PRO A 81 -0.09 -1.02 16.58
C PRO A 81 -1.47 -1.62 16.93
N TYR A 82 -1.98 -1.33 18.13
CA TYR A 82 -3.31 -1.75 18.58
C TYR A 82 -4.44 -0.86 18.03
N GLU A 83 -4.17 0.42 17.70
CA GLU A 83 -5.17 1.33 17.12
C GLU A 83 -5.24 1.29 15.59
N LEU A 84 -4.11 0.98 14.96
CA LEU A 84 -3.94 1.03 13.50
C LEU A 84 -5.03 0.24 12.73
N PRO A 85 -5.40 -1.01 13.11
CA PRO A 85 -6.47 -1.73 12.44
C PRO A 85 -7.82 -1.00 12.47
N PHE A 86 -8.13 -0.32 13.58
CA PHE A 86 -9.39 0.43 13.72
C PHE A 86 -9.40 1.70 12.86
N LYS A 87 -8.27 2.41 12.76
CA LYS A 87 -8.13 3.59 11.89
C LYS A 87 -8.23 3.22 10.41
N ILE A 88 -7.61 2.10 10.03
CA ILE A 88 -7.72 1.51 8.69
C ILE A 88 -9.18 1.15 8.38
N LEU A 89 -9.85 0.43 9.30
CA LEU A 89 -11.24 -0.01 9.11
C LEU A 89 -12.23 1.16 8.99
N ARG A 90 -12.00 2.24 9.73
CA ARG A 90 -12.85 3.45 9.71
C ARG A 90 -12.53 4.41 8.57
N TRP A 91 -11.46 4.15 7.82
CA TRP A 91 -10.94 5.06 6.80
C TRP A 91 -10.76 6.49 7.34
N GLU A 92 -9.89 6.61 8.35
CA GLU A 92 -9.53 7.90 8.95
C GLU A 92 -8.08 8.31 8.59
N PRO A 93 -7.70 8.41 7.30
CA PRO A 93 -6.37 8.87 6.93
C PRO A 93 -6.24 10.38 7.10
N THR A 94 -5.03 10.83 7.42
CA THR A 94 -4.63 12.23 7.30
C THR A 94 -4.35 12.51 5.83
N ILE A 95 -5.23 13.28 5.20
CA ILE A 95 -5.14 13.65 3.78
C ILE A 95 -4.50 15.05 3.69
N PRO A 96 -3.33 15.20 3.03
CA PRO A 96 -2.70 16.50 2.89
C PRO A 96 -3.61 17.49 2.16
N THR A 97 -3.59 18.77 2.53
CA THR A 97 -4.32 19.82 1.79
C THR A 97 -3.69 20.18 0.46
N ILE A 98 -2.46 19.73 0.20
CA ILE A 98 -1.68 20.03 -1.00
C ILE A 98 -2.03 19.13 -2.22
N ILE A 99 -2.83 18.07 -2.03
CA ILE A 99 -3.18 17.17 -3.14
C ILE A 99 -4.30 17.74 -4.02
N SER A 100 -3.98 17.86 -5.31
CA SER A 100 -4.93 18.24 -6.36
C SER A 100 -6.14 17.29 -6.43
N ASP A 101 -7.26 17.79 -6.97
CA ASP A 101 -8.48 16.99 -7.21
C ASP A 101 -8.22 15.74 -8.06
N HIS A 102 -7.31 15.82 -9.03
CA HIS A 102 -6.91 14.66 -9.84
C HIS A 102 -6.25 13.58 -8.99
N MET A 103 -5.39 13.98 -8.05
CA MET A 103 -4.72 13.04 -7.15
C MET A 103 -5.71 12.43 -6.14
N GLN A 104 -6.62 13.23 -5.59
CA GLN A 104 -7.69 12.74 -4.72
C GLN A 104 -8.56 11.71 -5.46
N LYS A 105 -8.91 11.99 -6.72
CA LYS A 105 -9.65 11.05 -7.57
C LYS A 105 -8.83 9.80 -7.87
N LEU A 106 -7.53 9.90 -8.13
CA LEU A 106 -6.70 8.71 -8.34
C LEU A 106 -6.69 7.81 -7.10
N ILE A 107 -6.44 8.40 -5.92
CA ILE A 107 -6.39 7.68 -4.65
C ILE A 107 -7.75 7.03 -4.32
N SER A 108 -8.88 7.65 -4.70
CA SER A 108 -10.20 7.05 -4.47
C SER A 108 -10.51 5.82 -5.33
N HIS A 109 -9.65 5.46 -6.29
CA HIS A 109 -9.80 4.27 -7.14
C HIS A 109 -8.75 3.19 -6.84
N LEU A 110 -7.89 3.41 -5.84
CA LEU A 110 -6.87 2.48 -5.35
C LEU A 110 -7.32 1.90 -4.00
#